data_AF-A0A6I4Z3I6-F1
#
_entry.id   AF-A0A6I4Z3I6-F1
#
_cell.length_a   1.000
_cell.length_b   1.000
_cell.length_c   1.000
_cell.angle_alpha   90.00
_cell.angle_beta   90.00
_cell.angle_gamma   90.00
#
_symmetry.space_group_name_H-M   'P 1'
#
loop_
_entity.id
_entity.type
_entity.pdbx_description
1 polymer ?
#
loop_
_entity_poly.entity_id
_entity_poly.type
_entity_poly.pdbx_seq_one_letter_code
_entity_poly.pdbx_strand_id
1 'polypeptide(L)'
;MRAPDAWIPLVAVLAAAVVALAILLILNSGDDGPVTVVCEPGTPGCELRQPVHWHADFALYIRGVRYDFNDDRFFSTVEVELSENVHIHEPFHDIVHVHREGTTWREFFHSLGFELTDECLTLPEGEQLCNTDTERLSFIVNGVRVDGLAFQDITDIDRALISFGRESDEELMQQYARVKDEACILSRLCEDRIPEEGLPDEGCVIGGCT
;
A
#
# COMPACT_ATOMS: atom_id res chain seq x y z
N MET A 1 -44.41 -44.77 -46.90
CA MET A 1 -43.31 -45.44 -46.17
C MET A 1 -42.10 -44.54 -46.29
N ARG A 2 -41.83 -43.72 -45.26
CA ARG A 2 -40.72 -42.74 -45.23
C ARG A 2 -39.61 -43.32 -44.37
N ALA A 3 -38.40 -43.39 -44.92
CA ALA A 3 -37.20 -43.88 -44.25
C ALA A 3 -36.81 -42.97 -43.09
N PRO A 4 -36.48 -43.50 -41.89
CA PRO A 4 -36.02 -42.69 -40.77
C PRO A 4 -34.52 -42.88 -40.47
N ASP A 5 -33.65 -43.10 -41.45
CA ASP A 5 -32.26 -43.52 -41.14
C ASP A 5 -31.15 -42.50 -41.48
N ALA A 6 -31.49 -41.33 -42.05
CA ALA A 6 -30.47 -40.36 -42.48
C ALA A 6 -30.04 -39.33 -41.41
N TRP A 7 -30.78 -39.20 -40.31
CA TRP A 7 -30.58 -38.16 -39.30
C TRP A 7 -29.81 -38.63 -38.06
N ILE A 8 -29.87 -39.94 -37.75
CA ILE A 8 -29.13 -40.57 -36.66
C ILE A 8 -27.60 -40.37 -36.78
N PRO A 9 -26.95 -40.59 -37.94
CA PRO A 9 -25.50 -40.36 -38.04
C PRO A 9 -25.13 -38.87 -37.90
N LEU A 10 -26.00 -37.97 -38.37
CA LEU A 10 -25.76 -36.53 -38.33
C LEU A 10 -25.89 -35.98 -36.89
N VAL A 11 -26.86 -36.49 -36.13
CA VAL A 11 -27.01 -36.19 -34.69
C VAL A 11 -25.84 -36.76 -33.89
N ALA A 12 -25.37 -37.96 -34.22
CA ALA A 12 -24.23 -38.57 -33.53
C ALA A 12 -22.92 -37.80 -33.74
N VAL A 13 -22.65 -37.34 -34.98
CA VAL A 13 -21.47 -36.51 -35.29
C VAL A 13 -21.55 -35.16 -34.58
N LEU A 14 -22.74 -34.53 -34.56
CA LEU A 14 -22.94 -33.23 -33.92
C LEU A 14 -22.79 -33.34 -32.40
N ALA A 15 -23.29 -34.41 -31.79
CA ALA A 15 -23.07 -34.69 -30.37
C ALA A 15 -21.59 -34.91 -30.04
N ALA A 16 -20.86 -35.68 -30.87
CA ALA A 16 -19.43 -35.89 -30.67
C ALA A 16 -18.62 -34.58 -30.79
N ALA A 17 -18.98 -33.71 -31.73
CA ALA A 17 -18.34 -32.41 -31.91
C ALA A 17 -18.58 -31.46 -30.71
N VAL A 18 -19.80 -31.45 -30.16
CA VAL A 18 -20.12 -30.64 -28.96
C VAL A 18 -19.34 -31.14 -27.74
N VAL A 19 -19.24 -32.46 -27.56
CA VAL A 19 -18.46 -33.05 -26.45
C VAL A 19 -16.97 -32.73 -26.62
N ALA A 20 -16.42 -32.87 -27.82
CA ALA A 20 -15.02 -32.55 -28.09
C ALA A 20 -14.71 -31.06 -27.85
N LEU A 21 -15.61 -30.15 -28.25
CA LEU A 21 -15.45 -28.72 -28.00
C LEU A 21 -15.54 -28.40 -26.50
N ALA A 22 -16.45 -29.02 -25.76
CA ALA A 22 -16.55 -28.85 -24.31
C ALA A 22 -15.27 -29.32 -23.60
N ILE A 23 -14.71 -30.46 -23.99
CA ILE A 23 -13.44 -30.96 -23.45
C ILE A 23 -12.29 -30.00 -23.81
N LEU A 24 -12.23 -29.51 -25.05
CA LEU A 24 -11.20 -28.56 -25.47
C LEU A 24 -11.29 -27.24 -24.68
N LEU A 25 -12.51 -26.77 -24.41
CA LEU A 25 -12.73 -25.58 -23.58
C LEU A 25 -12.25 -25.81 -22.14
N ILE A 26 -12.56 -26.97 -21.54
CA ILE A 26 -12.10 -27.32 -20.18
C ILE A 26 -10.58 -27.46 -20.12
N LEU A 27 -9.95 -28.04 -21.14
CA LEU A 27 -8.49 -28.21 -21.18
C LEU A 27 -7.74 -26.92 -21.51
N ASN A 28 -8.40 -25.93 -22.13
CA ASN A 28 -7.81 -24.64 -22.50
C ASN A 28 -8.19 -23.49 -21.56
N SER A 29 -9.16 -23.69 -20.66
CA SER A 29 -9.31 -22.85 -19.48
C SER A 29 -8.19 -23.21 -18.50
N GLY A 30 -7.10 -22.44 -18.55
CA GLY A 30 -6.09 -22.46 -17.49
C GLY A 30 -6.80 -22.28 -16.14
N ASP A 31 -6.54 -23.21 -15.23
CA ASP A 31 -7.11 -23.23 -13.90
C ASP A 31 -6.40 -22.19 -13.03
N ASP A 32 -6.73 -20.91 -13.23
CA ASP A 32 -6.50 -19.87 -12.24
C ASP A 32 -7.67 -19.92 -11.24
N GLY A 33 -7.83 -21.08 -10.61
CA GLY A 33 -8.73 -21.23 -9.48
C GLY A 33 -8.36 -20.19 -8.41
N PRO A 34 -9.34 -19.62 -7.69
CA PRO A 34 -9.02 -18.69 -6.62
C PRO A 34 -8.10 -19.40 -5.65
N VAL A 35 -6.89 -18.88 -5.47
CA VAL A 35 -5.97 -19.32 -4.42
C VAL A 35 -6.65 -19.04 -3.11
N THR A 36 -7.38 -20.02 -2.58
CA THR A 36 -7.99 -19.91 -1.26
C THR A 36 -6.85 -20.07 -0.26
N VAL A 37 -6.32 -18.93 0.20
CA VAL A 37 -5.42 -18.90 1.35
C VAL A 37 -6.22 -19.44 2.53
N VAL A 38 -5.92 -20.67 2.97
CA VAL A 38 -6.56 -21.27 4.14
C VAL A 38 -5.95 -20.63 5.37
N CYS A 39 -6.49 -19.48 5.76
CA CYS A 39 -6.12 -18.78 6.99
C CYS A 39 -6.98 -19.31 8.14
N GLU A 40 -6.38 -20.08 9.06
CA GLU A 40 -7.06 -20.49 10.29
C GLU A 40 -7.21 -19.27 11.22
N PRO A 41 -8.43 -18.87 11.61
CA PRO A 41 -8.65 -17.71 12.48
C PRO A 41 -7.83 -17.81 13.77
N GLY A 42 -7.09 -16.75 14.09
CA GLY A 42 -6.20 -16.70 15.27
C GLY A 42 -4.74 -17.06 14.98
N THR A 43 -4.38 -17.39 13.74
CA THR A 43 -2.98 -17.54 13.32
C THR A 43 -2.35 -16.15 13.16
N PRO A 44 -1.28 -15.81 13.91
CA PRO A 44 -0.58 -14.53 13.76
C PRO A 44 -0.11 -14.31 12.32
N GLY A 45 -0.42 -13.17 11.72
CA GLY A 45 -0.10 -12.87 10.31
C GLY A 45 -1.10 -13.45 9.29
N CYS A 46 -2.17 -14.10 9.75
CA CYS A 46 -3.31 -14.55 8.95
C CYS A 46 -4.60 -13.83 9.38
N GLU A 47 -4.48 -12.60 9.88
CA GLU A 47 -5.64 -11.75 10.06
C GLU A 47 -6.26 -11.46 8.68
N LEU A 48 -7.56 -11.66 8.54
CA LEU A 48 -8.29 -11.28 7.33
C LEU A 48 -8.34 -9.75 7.22
N ARG A 49 -7.26 -9.14 6.73
CA ARG A 49 -7.17 -7.71 6.43
C ARG A 49 -7.84 -7.44 5.09
N GLN A 50 -8.72 -6.45 5.05
CA GLN A 50 -9.40 -6.10 3.81
C GLN A 50 -8.45 -5.35 2.87
N PRO A 51 -8.61 -5.53 1.54
CA PRO A 51 -8.00 -4.63 0.58
C PRO A 51 -8.59 -3.23 0.75
N VAL A 52 -7.72 -2.23 0.78
CA VAL A 52 -8.10 -0.80 0.83
C VAL A 52 -7.27 -0.06 -0.22
N HIS A 53 -7.58 1.20 -0.46
CA HIS A 53 -6.69 2.10 -1.21
C HIS A 53 -6.76 3.46 -0.54
N TRP A 54 -5.84 3.70 0.38
CA TRP A 54 -5.78 4.90 1.20
C TRP A 54 -4.50 5.67 0.94
N HIS A 55 -4.58 6.99 1.15
CA HIS A 55 -3.44 7.88 1.01
C HIS A 55 -3.19 8.58 2.34
N ALA A 56 -1.93 8.72 2.75
CA ALA A 56 -1.55 9.46 3.95
C ALA A 56 -0.30 10.31 3.72
N ASP A 57 -0.31 11.57 4.13
CA ASP A 57 0.85 12.45 4.06
C ASP A 57 1.81 12.18 5.24
N PHE A 58 3.11 12.24 4.98
CA PHE A 58 4.10 12.12 6.04
C PHE A 58 5.32 13.01 5.87
N ALA A 59 6.03 13.24 6.98
CA ALA A 59 7.38 13.77 6.95
C ALA A 59 8.24 13.16 8.05
N LEU A 60 9.50 12.90 7.70
CA LEU A 60 10.56 12.59 8.66
C LEU A 60 11.48 13.80 8.81
N TYR A 61 11.80 14.18 10.04
CA TYR A 61 12.82 15.16 10.38
C TYR A 61 13.90 14.52 11.25
N ILE A 62 15.16 14.80 10.94
CA ILE A 62 16.32 14.39 11.73
C ILE A 62 17.10 15.65 12.10
N ARG A 63 17.14 15.96 13.41
CA ARG A 63 17.81 17.12 14.00
C ARG A 63 17.46 18.43 13.26
N GLY A 64 16.17 18.66 13.06
CA GLY A 64 15.62 19.83 12.37
C GLY A 64 15.69 19.80 10.84
N VAL A 65 16.27 18.78 10.22
CA VAL A 65 16.39 18.66 8.76
C VAL A 65 15.35 17.68 8.23
N ARG A 66 14.51 18.10 7.26
CA ARG A 66 13.55 17.20 6.60
C ARG A 66 14.31 16.15 5.80
N TYR A 67 13.98 14.88 5.99
CA TYR A 67 14.50 13.78 5.20
C TYR A 67 13.88 13.80 3.79
N ASP A 68 14.70 13.56 2.78
CA ASP A 68 14.28 13.52 1.38
C ASP A 68 14.06 12.07 0.95
N PHE A 69 12.83 11.75 0.58
CA PHE A 69 12.43 10.44 0.06
C PHE A 69 12.42 10.40 -1.48
N ASN A 70 12.84 11.48 -2.14
CA ASN A 70 12.94 11.53 -3.60
C ASN A 70 14.19 10.81 -4.12
N ASP A 71 14.23 9.49 -3.92
CA ASP A 71 15.29 8.59 -4.36
C ASP A 71 14.67 7.27 -4.80
N ASP A 72 15.08 6.76 -5.96
CA ASP A 72 14.55 5.54 -6.59
C ASP A 72 14.51 4.33 -5.63
N ARG A 73 15.40 4.28 -4.64
CA ARG A 73 15.45 3.20 -3.64
C ARG A 73 14.19 3.11 -2.77
N PHE A 74 13.39 4.17 -2.71
CA PHE A 74 12.17 4.25 -1.92
C PHE A 74 10.90 4.08 -2.75
N PHE A 75 11.00 4.04 -4.07
CA PHE A 75 9.84 4.02 -4.95
C PHE A 75 9.46 2.59 -5.33
N SER A 76 8.16 2.31 -5.25
CA SER A 76 7.61 1.17 -5.97
C SER A 76 7.29 1.57 -7.42
N THR A 77 7.55 0.65 -8.34
CA THR A 77 7.25 0.75 -9.77
C THR A 77 6.65 -0.58 -10.23
N VAL A 78 6.15 -0.64 -11.46
CA VAL A 78 5.69 -1.90 -12.08
C VAL A 78 6.77 -2.99 -12.10
N GLU A 79 8.05 -2.62 -12.16
CA GLU A 79 9.15 -3.58 -12.22
C GLU A 79 9.72 -3.94 -10.84
N VAL A 80 9.60 -3.02 -9.88
CA VAL A 80 10.19 -3.14 -8.55
C VAL A 80 9.16 -2.69 -7.54
N GLU A 81 8.49 -3.66 -6.91
CA GLU A 81 7.56 -3.41 -5.82
C GLU A 81 8.26 -3.65 -4.48
N LEU A 82 8.35 -2.61 -3.63
CA LEU A 82 8.99 -2.72 -2.32
C LEU A 82 8.06 -3.41 -1.31
N SER A 83 6.75 -3.20 -1.45
CA SER A 83 5.74 -3.83 -0.61
C SER A 83 4.35 -3.74 -1.25
N GLU A 84 3.69 -4.90 -1.36
CA GLU A 84 2.32 -5.06 -1.89
C GLU A 84 1.26 -4.34 -1.04
N ASN A 85 1.54 -4.10 0.24
CA ASN A 85 0.57 -3.55 1.18
C ASN A 85 0.70 -2.04 1.35
N VAL A 86 1.91 -1.51 1.15
CA VAL A 86 2.22 -0.11 1.43
C VAL A 86 3.48 0.33 0.72
N HIS A 87 3.45 1.49 0.08
CA HIS A 87 4.61 2.05 -0.60
C HIS A 87 4.43 3.56 -0.86
N ILE A 88 5.45 4.16 -1.46
CA ILE A 88 5.38 5.46 -2.14
C ILE A 88 5.82 5.26 -3.59
N HIS A 89 5.38 6.14 -4.49
CA HIS A 89 5.81 6.12 -5.88
C HIS A 89 5.81 7.54 -6.48
N GLU A 90 6.48 7.71 -7.61
CA GLU A 90 6.47 9.00 -8.32
C GLU A 90 5.04 9.36 -8.78
N PRO A 91 4.68 10.66 -8.79
CA PRO A 91 5.51 11.82 -8.45
C PRO A 91 5.46 12.21 -6.96
N PHE A 92 4.75 11.46 -6.12
CA PHE A 92 4.49 11.82 -4.72
C PHE A 92 5.36 11.02 -3.75
N HIS A 93 6.52 11.57 -3.40
CA HIS A 93 7.48 10.95 -2.49
C HIS A 93 7.16 11.19 -0.99
N ASP A 94 6.12 11.96 -0.68
CA ASP A 94 5.67 12.24 0.70
C ASP A 94 4.22 11.84 0.99
N ILE A 95 3.64 11.01 0.12
CA ILE A 95 2.31 10.40 0.31
C ILE A 95 2.47 8.88 0.27
N VAL A 96 1.98 8.22 1.32
CA VAL A 96 1.94 6.77 1.47
C VAL A 96 0.68 6.23 0.81
N HIS A 97 0.83 5.27 -0.10
CA HIS A 97 -0.25 4.44 -0.62
C HIS A 97 -0.39 3.20 0.24
N VAL A 98 -1.59 2.95 0.77
CA VAL A 98 -1.90 1.79 1.61
C VAL A 98 -2.93 0.91 0.91
N HIS A 99 -2.57 -0.34 0.65
CA HIS A 99 -3.37 -1.32 -0.08
C HIS A 99 -4.03 -2.37 0.83
N ARG A 100 -3.72 -2.35 2.13
CA ARG A 100 -4.23 -3.32 3.10
C ARG A 100 -4.57 -2.66 4.45
N GLU A 101 -5.76 -2.96 4.98
CA GLU A 101 -6.18 -2.55 6.32
C GLU A 101 -5.18 -3.03 7.40
N GLY A 102 -4.99 -2.22 8.45
CA GLY A 102 -4.12 -2.60 9.57
C GLY A 102 -2.63 -2.56 9.22
N THR A 103 -2.26 -1.98 8.08
CA THR A 103 -0.87 -1.66 7.77
C THR A 103 -0.41 -0.52 8.66
N THR A 104 0.71 -0.74 9.34
CA THR A 104 1.23 0.16 10.37
C THR A 104 2.34 1.06 9.84
N TRP A 105 2.61 2.16 10.55
CA TRP A 105 3.78 2.99 10.26
C TRP A 105 5.10 2.20 10.32
N ARG A 106 5.25 1.22 11.21
CA ARG A 106 6.45 0.36 11.20
C ARG A 106 6.56 -0.44 9.90
N GLU A 107 5.47 -1.06 9.45
CA GLU A 107 5.46 -1.84 8.21
C GLU A 107 5.87 -0.97 7.03
N PHE A 108 5.35 0.25 6.97
CA PHE A 108 5.76 1.25 5.97
C PHE A 108 7.25 1.56 6.02
N PHE A 109 7.78 2.01 7.17
CA PHE A 109 9.20 2.34 7.30
C PHE A 109 10.11 1.13 7.02
N HIS A 110 9.70 -0.06 7.43
CA HIS A 110 10.42 -1.31 7.13
C HIS A 110 10.48 -1.61 5.63
N SER A 111 9.41 -1.35 4.87
CA SER A 111 9.43 -1.50 3.40
C SER A 111 10.47 -0.61 2.72
N LEU A 112 10.82 0.52 3.34
CA LEU A 112 11.83 1.47 2.86
C LEU A 112 13.23 1.19 3.43
N GLY A 113 13.42 0.10 4.18
CA GLY A 113 14.70 -0.27 4.80
C GLY A 113 15.00 0.44 6.12
N PHE A 114 14.04 1.14 6.72
CA PHE A 114 14.17 1.71 8.06
C PHE A 114 13.67 0.72 9.12
N GLU A 115 14.07 0.90 10.38
CA GLU A 115 13.41 0.25 11.52
C GLU A 115 12.79 1.31 12.42
N LEU A 116 11.48 1.26 12.62
CA LEU A 116 10.74 2.19 13.48
C LEU A 116 10.20 1.49 14.73
N THR A 117 10.62 1.98 15.89
CA THR A 117 9.97 1.72 17.18
C THR A 117 9.47 3.03 17.79
N ASP A 118 8.78 2.96 18.92
CA ASP A 118 8.33 4.18 19.62
C ASP A 118 9.48 4.91 20.32
N GLU A 119 10.68 4.32 20.34
CA GLU A 119 11.86 4.89 21.01
C GLU A 119 13.08 5.08 20.09
N CYS A 120 13.10 4.42 18.93
CA CYS A 120 14.25 4.40 18.04
C CYS A 120 13.84 4.41 16.56
N LEU A 121 14.63 5.12 15.75
CA LEU A 121 14.60 5.06 14.30
C LEU A 121 15.96 4.56 13.80
N THR A 122 15.99 3.47 13.03
CA THR A 122 17.21 3.04 12.33
C THR A 122 17.08 3.40 10.87
N LEU A 123 18.09 4.10 10.33
CA LEU A 123 18.14 4.49 8.92
C LEU A 123 18.57 3.30 8.04
N PRO A 124 18.30 3.34 6.72
CA PRO A 124 18.74 2.30 5.79
C PRO A 124 20.25 2.05 5.81
N GLU A 125 21.03 3.08 6.14
CA GLU A 125 22.49 3.00 6.28
C GLU A 125 22.96 2.34 7.60
N GLY A 126 22.03 2.04 8.51
CA GLY A 126 22.28 1.37 9.79
C GLY A 126 22.53 2.31 10.98
N GLU A 127 22.50 3.63 10.78
CA GLU A 127 22.55 4.57 11.91
C GLU A 127 21.27 4.44 12.74
N GLN A 128 21.43 4.20 14.04
CA GLN A 128 20.34 4.08 14.99
C GLN A 128 20.22 5.35 15.85
N LEU A 129 19.04 5.96 15.80
CA LEU A 129 18.66 7.20 16.46
C LEU A 129 17.62 6.90 17.54
N CYS A 130 18.09 6.70 18.77
CA CYS A 130 17.24 6.36 19.92
C CYS A 130 17.05 7.51 20.89
N ASN A 131 15.95 7.47 21.64
CA ASN A 131 15.67 8.36 22.75
C ASN A 131 16.83 8.40 23.76
N THR A 132 17.20 9.61 24.15
CA THR A 132 18.20 9.89 25.19
C THR A 132 17.67 10.97 26.13
N ASP A 133 18.53 11.46 27.03
CA ASP A 133 18.23 12.61 27.89
C ASP A 133 18.09 13.92 27.10
N THR A 134 18.66 14.01 25.89
CA THR A 134 18.75 15.27 25.12
C THR A 134 18.08 15.22 23.75
N GLU A 135 17.94 14.04 23.16
CA GLU A 135 17.27 13.83 21.86
C GLU A 135 16.12 12.84 22.02
N ARG A 136 15.01 13.11 21.36
CA ARG A 136 13.76 12.35 21.42
C ARG A 136 13.25 12.09 20.00
N LEU A 137 12.80 10.88 19.74
CA LEU A 137 11.87 10.53 18.68
C LEU A 137 10.47 10.96 19.13
N SER A 138 9.85 11.85 18.36
CA SER A 138 8.56 12.45 18.65
C SER A 138 7.62 12.31 17.46
N PHE A 139 6.33 12.14 17.76
CA PHE A 139 5.31 11.89 16.76
C PHE A 139 4.15 12.87 16.90
N ILE A 140 3.68 13.40 15.77
CA ILE A 140 2.41 14.13 15.67
C ILE A 140 1.56 13.48 14.60
N VAL A 141 0.36 13.06 14.95
CA VAL A 141 -0.61 12.49 14.01
C VAL A 141 -1.85 13.38 14.02
N ASN A 142 -2.26 13.87 12.86
CA ASN A 142 -3.46 14.72 12.70
C ASN A 142 -3.49 15.92 13.66
N GLY A 143 -2.31 16.50 13.93
CA GLY A 143 -2.11 17.67 14.79
C GLY A 143 -2.06 17.36 16.28
N VAL A 144 -2.09 16.08 16.66
CA VAL A 144 -2.04 15.63 18.06
C VAL A 144 -0.72 14.91 18.34
N ARG A 145 -0.05 15.30 19.43
CA ARG A 145 1.14 14.59 19.94
C ARG A 145 0.72 13.19 20.41
N VAL A 146 1.44 12.17 19.96
CA VAL A 146 1.23 10.77 20.40
C VAL A 146 2.53 10.20 20.97
N ASP A 147 2.40 9.29 21.93
CA ASP A 147 3.55 8.69 22.63
C ASP A 147 4.25 7.61 21.80
N GLY A 148 3.57 7.04 20.82
CA GLY A 148 4.09 6.01 19.94
C GLY A 148 3.35 6.02 18.61
N LEU A 149 4.03 5.57 17.56
CA LEU A 149 3.53 5.56 16.19
C LEU A 149 3.71 4.20 15.52
N ALA A 150 4.72 3.42 15.93
CA ALA A 150 5.18 2.26 15.19
C ALA A 150 4.08 1.23 14.91
N PHE A 151 3.16 1.06 15.86
CA PHE A 151 2.04 0.12 15.75
C PHE A 151 0.69 0.77 15.48
N GLN A 152 0.65 2.09 15.22
CA GLN A 152 -0.58 2.72 14.77
C GLN A 152 -0.82 2.37 13.29
N ASP A 153 -2.08 2.06 12.98
CA ASP A 153 -2.52 1.84 11.62
C ASP A 153 -2.47 3.15 10.83
N ILE A 154 -2.08 3.07 9.56
CA ILE A 154 -2.18 4.17 8.62
C ILE A 154 -3.60 4.17 8.06
N THR A 155 -4.31 5.28 8.21
CA THR A 155 -5.67 5.46 7.68
C THR A 155 -5.71 6.53 6.59
N ASP A 156 -6.79 6.53 5.81
CA ASP A 156 -6.97 7.51 4.75
C ASP A 156 -6.91 8.94 5.31
N ILE A 157 -6.29 9.83 4.53
CA ILE A 157 -6.04 11.25 4.81
C ILE A 157 -5.24 11.56 6.09
N ASP A 158 -4.57 10.57 6.67
CA ASP A 158 -3.68 10.82 7.82
C ASP A 158 -2.55 11.77 7.44
N ARG A 159 -2.15 12.58 8.43
CA ARG A 159 -0.94 13.41 8.37
C ARG A 159 -0.04 13.08 9.53
N ALA A 160 1.13 12.51 9.26
CA ALA A 160 2.09 12.11 10.27
C ALA A 160 3.41 12.90 10.19
N LEU A 161 3.85 13.43 11.33
CA LEU A 161 5.22 13.89 11.53
C LEU A 161 5.97 12.88 12.41
N ILE A 162 7.13 12.47 11.93
CA ILE A 162 8.15 11.78 12.71
C ILE A 162 9.33 12.74 12.83
N SER A 163 9.75 13.09 14.04
CA SER A 163 10.90 13.96 14.27
C SER A 163 11.83 13.36 15.31
N PHE A 164 13.11 13.19 14.95
CA PHE A 164 14.16 12.82 15.88
C PHE A 164 15.06 14.02 16.16
N GLY A 165 15.17 14.45 17.41
CA GLY A 165 16.07 15.54 17.79
C GLY A 165 15.71 16.17 19.13
N ARG A 166 16.08 17.44 19.30
CA ARG A 166 15.88 18.20 20.55
C ARG A 166 14.76 19.24 20.46
N GLU A 167 13.89 19.07 19.48
CA GLU A 167 12.82 20.01 19.17
C GLU A 167 11.87 20.17 20.35
N SER A 168 11.57 21.42 20.66
CA SER A 168 10.46 21.80 21.54
C SER A 168 9.11 21.50 20.89
N ASP A 169 8.05 21.49 21.70
CA ASP A 169 6.68 21.29 21.18
C ASP A 169 6.29 22.32 20.12
N GLU A 170 6.78 23.56 20.25
CA GLU A 170 6.56 24.60 19.25
C GLU A 170 7.27 24.29 17.92
N GLU A 171 8.53 23.86 17.97
CA GLU A 171 9.30 23.47 16.79
C GLU A 171 8.71 22.24 16.10
N LEU A 172 8.22 21.26 16.88
CA LEU A 172 7.50 20.09 16.34
C LEU A 172 6.23 20.51 15.60
N MET A 173 5.44 21.44 16.15
CA MET A 173 4.25 21.95 15.46
C MET A 173 4.61 22.76 14.20
N GLN A 174 5.74 23.48 14.19
CA GLN A 174 6.24 24.16 12.99
C GLN A 174 6.69 23.17 11.91
N GLN A 175 7.23 22.01 12.27
CA GLN A 175 7.51 20.93 11.33
C GLN A 175 6.21 20.28 10.83
N TYR A 176 5.26 19.99 11.73
CA TYR A 176 3.97 19.41 11.36
C TYR A 176 3.19 20.30 10.38
N ALA A 177 3.26 21.62 10.55
CA ALA A 177 2.66 22.57 9.61
C ALA A 177 3.23 22.47 8.17
N ARG A 178 4.39 21.82 7.98
CA ARG A 178 5.00 21.55 6.67
C ARG A 178 4.73 20.13 6.15
N VAL A 179 4.14 19.25 6.96
CA VAL A 179 3.55 18.00 6.43
C VAL A 179 2.42 18.43 5.52
N LYS A 180 2.40 17.94 4.29
CA LYS A 180 1.36 18.30 3.34
C LYS A 180 0.01 17.71 3.75
N ASP A 181 -1.02 18.07 3.01
CA ASP A 181 -2.38 17.53 3.09
C ASP A 181 -2.87 17.13 1.69
N GLU A 182 -1.95 16.61 0.86
CA GLU A 182 -2.18 16.28 -0.54
C GLU A 182 -2.77 14.87 -0.71
N ALA A 183 -2.76 14.03 0.33
CA ALA A 183 -3.43 12.72 0.31
C ALA A 183 -4.93 12.84 -0.06
N CYS A 184 -5.62 13.91 0.36
CA CYS A 184 -7.02 14.13 -0.01
C CYS A 184 -7.23 14.27 -1.52
N ILE A 185 -6.21 14.71 -2.26
CA ILE A 185 -6.27 14.91 -3.71
C ILE A 185 -6.31 13.54 -4.38
N LEU A 186 -5.41 12.64 -3.99
CA LEU A 186 -5.34 11.27 -4.49
C LEU A 186 -6.54 10.42 -4.07
N SER A 187 -7.00 10.57 -2.82
CA SER A 187 -8.25 9.95 -2.34
C SER A 187 -9.52 10.58 -2.92
N ARG A 188 -9.42 11.63 -3.75
CA ARG A 188 -10.54 12.37 -4.38
C ARG A 188 -11.55 12.94 -3.37
N LEU A 189 -11.07 13.31 -2.19
CA LEU A 189 -11.87 13.89 -1.11
C LEU A 189 -11.83 15.43 -1.10
N CYS A 190 -10.89 16.04 -1.82
CA CYS A 190 -10.81 17.48 -2.03
C CYS A 190 -10.85 17.84 -3.52
N GLU A 191 -12.04 17.65 -4.13
CA GLU A 191 -12.27 17.78 -5.58
C GLU A 191 -11.82 19.12 -6.17
N ASP A 192 -11.89 20.21 -5.39
CA ASP A 192 -11.50 21.56 -5.81
C ASP A 192 -9.98 21.73 -5.97
N ARG A 193 -9.19 20.78 -5.47
CA ARG A 193 -7.72 20.77 -5.55
C ARG A 193 -7.19 19.79 -6.58
N ILE A 194 -8.05 19.00 -7.23
CA ILE A 194 -7.64 18.06 -8.29
C ILE A 194 -7.23 18.88 -9.53
N PRO A 195 -6.03 18.64 -10.11
CA PRO A 195 -5.60 19.33 -11.32
C PRO A 195 -6.58 19.14 -12.49
N GLU A 196 -6.67 20.13 -13.38
CA GLU A 196 -7.57 20.06 -14.55
C GLU A 196 -7.18 18.92 -15.51
N GLU A 197 -5.90 18.61 -15.60
CA GLU A 197 -5.34 17.47 -16.33
C GLU A 197 -5.68 16.10 -15.71
N GLY A 198 -6.23 16.09 -14.49
CA GLY A 198 -6.53 14.88 -13.73
C GLY A 198 -5.37 14.41 -12.84
N LEU A 199 -5.59 13.30 -12.14
CA LEU A 199 -4.55 12.64 -11.36
C LEU A 199 -3.69 11.76 -12.27
N PRO A 200 -2.39 11.58 -11.93
CA PRO A 200 -1.58 10.59 -12.61
C PRO A 200 -2.21 9.20 -12.48
N ASP A 201 -1.92 8.34 -13.47
CA ASP A 201 -2.33 6.94 -13.39
C ASP A 201 -1.51 6.26 -12.28
N GLU A 202 -2.20 5.78 -11.26
CA GLU A 202 -1.60 5.01 -10.17
C GLU A 202 -1.40 3.60 -10.71
N GLY A 203 -0.29 3.38 -11.42
CA GLY A 203 0.09 2.08 -11.97
C GLY A 203 0.27 0.99 -10.91
N CYS A 204 0.22 1.38 -9.63
CA CYS A 204 0.10 0.52 -8.48
C CYS A 204 -1.32 0.63 -7.90
N VAL A 205 -2.05 -0.48 -7.91
CA VAL A 205 -3.41 -0.57 -7.37
C VAL A 205 -3.46 -1.66 -6.30
N ILE A 206 -4.63 -1.86 -5.71
CA ILE A 206 -4.88 -2.97 -4.78
C ILE A 206 -4.36 -4.29 -5.38
N GLY A 207 -3.39 -4.91 -4.69
CA GLY A 207 -2.77 -6.16 -5.13
C GLY A 207 -1.49 -6.01 -5.95
N GLY A 208 -0.98 -4.78 -6.13
CA GLY A 208 0.38 -4.49 -6.54
C GLY A 208 0.51 -3.57 -7.76
N CYS A 209 1.74 -3.41 -8.25
CA CYS A 209 2.05 -2.62 -9.46
C CYS A 209 1.95 -3.48 -10.73
N THR A 210 1.19 -3.04 -11.75
CA THR A 210 0.93 -3.81 -13.00
C THR A 210 1.27 -3.06 -14.27
#